data_AF-A0A4V1D1B3-F1
#
_entry.id   AF-A0A4V1D1B3-F1
#
_cell.length_a   1.000
_cell.length_b   1.000
_cell.length_c   1.000
_cell.angle_alpha   90.00
_cell.angle_beta   90.00
_cell.angle_gamma   90.00
#
_symmetry.space_group_name_H-M   'P 1'
#
loop_
_entity.id
_entity.type
_entity.pdbx_description
1 polymer ?
#
loop_
_entity_poly.entity_id
_entity_poly.type
_entity_poly.pdbx_seq_one_letter_code
_entity_poly.pdbx_strand_id
1 'polypeptide(L)'
;MNFSKYRNKMSRWLGAACFAALGAAAMSSCSDAIYDDLDPCRIGVELRFVYDYNMEWANAFPAKVDCVTLYIYDADGRYLAQRSETSEALRDENYRMILDLPQGSYRMVAYGGTTCDKHSFSLVNKPDQGSLITDLRVAMDDWCINSSRESSKSLHPLFWGTLDVTVSGDDYTQATLPMMKDTNNLRILLQHVSGKPVDNRDFDFKVTDDNTLLGHDNAPLPDGGITYRPWTRGQAVAGSNTDGSNVEVAYAELSMSRLVTQNAPRLVITRHADGGEVVNIPLINYLLLLKSDLYAKMPAQEFLDRESEWSMLFFLTGGDNEGNGATWLKTHIVVNDWIVRLNDIDMTE
;
A
#
# COMPACT_ATOMS: atom_id res chain seq x y z
N MET A 1 57.06 -28.47 95.85
CA MET A 1 57.00 -29.91 95.51
C MET A 1 56.74 -30.03 94.03
N ASN A 2 57.65 -30.73 93.33
CA ASN A 2 57.44 -31.56 92.13
C ASN A 2 56.81 -30.90 90.89
N PHE A 3 57.28 -31.04 89.65
CA PHE A 3 58.41 -31.68 88.96
C PHE A 3 58.45 -30.88 87.61
N SER A 4 59.59 -30.46 87.07
CA SER A 4 60.31 -31.20 86.03
C SER A 4 59.40 -31.63 84.86
N LYS A 5 59.68 -31.41 83.57
CA LYS A 5 60.91 -31.08 82.84
C LYS A 5 60.53 -31.05 81.34
N TYR A 6 61.19 -30.18 80.56
CA TYR A 6 61.76 -30.42 79.21
C TYR A 6 60.76 -30.71 78.06
N ARG A 7 60.94 -30.21 76.82
CA ARG A 7 62.18 -29.90 76.10
C ARG A 7 61.85 -29.10 74.82
N ASN A 8 62.61 -28.01 74.61
CA ASN A 8 63.27 -27.57 73.36
C ASN A 8 62.53 -27.72 72.02
N LYS A 9 62.47 -26.69 71.15
CA LYS A 9 63.66 -26.02 70.56
C LYS A 9 63.29 -24.70 69.87
N MET A 10 64.26 -23.78 69.96
CA MET A 10 64.67 -22.78 68.96
C MET A 10 63.73 -21.58 68.75
N SER A 11 64.14 -20.40 69.26
CA SER A 11 64.93 -19.37 68.55
C SER A 11 64.01 -18.54 67.63
N ARG A 12 63.94 -17.21 67.67
CA ARG A 12 64.93 -16.18 68.00
C ARG A 12 64.18 -14.86 68.20
N TRP A 13 64.56 -14.12 69.25
CA TRP A 13 64.82 -12.67 69.30
C TRP A 13 63.89 -11.71 68.52
N LEU A 14 63.04 -10.95 69.23
CA LEU A 14 63.30 -9.59 69.78
C LEU A 14 63.31 -8.48 68.72
N GLY A 15 62.22 -7.73 68.63
CA GLY A 15 62.24 -6.27 68.87
C GLY A 15 62.14 -5.51 67.54
N ALA A 16 61.63 -4.30 67.39
CA ALA A 16 61.17 -3.26 68.30
C ALA A 16 60.31 -2.27 67.45
N ALA A 17 59.24 -1.70 68.00
CA ALA A 17 59.12 -0.27 68.33
C ALA A 17 58.55 0.67 67.24
N CYS A 18 57.40 1.27 67.60
CA CYS A 18 56.90 2.63 67.38
C CYS A 18 57.15 3.37 66.05
N PHE A 19 56.06 3.80 65.39
CA PHE A 19 55.97 5.13 64.78
C PHE A 19 54.52 5.65 64.80
N ALA A 20 54.35 6.84 65.36
CA ALA A 20 53.13 7.63 65.35
C ALA A 20 53.37 8.92 64.55
N ALA A 21 52.28 9.49 64.04
CA ALA A 21 52.07 10.84 63.51
C ALA A 21 52.53 11.14 62.07
N LEU A 22 51.53 11.22 61.18
CA LEU A 22 51.36 12.32 60.21
C LEU A 22 49.92 12.27 59.67
N GLY A 23 49.06 13.09 60.27
CA GLY A 23 47.75 13.46 59.73
C GLY A 23 47.79 14.89 59.20
N ALA A 24 46.92 15.14 58.22
CA ALA A 24 46.53 16.43 57.64
C ALA A 24 47.43 17.04 56.54
N ALA A 25 47.23 16.57 55.30
CA ALA A 25 47.13 17.43 54.10
C ALA A 25 46.50 16.63 52.95
N ALA A 26 45.64 17.29 52.15
CA ALA A 26 44.96 16.79 50.94
C ALA A 26 43.68 15.94 51.13
N MET A 27 42.61 16.56 51.64
CA MET A 27 41.25 16.25 51.16
C MET A 27 40.67 17.48 50.45
N SER A 28 41.07 17.64 49.19
CA SER A 28 40.32 18.38 48.17
C SER A 28 40.64 17.74 46.83
N SER A 29 40.26 16.47 46.68
CA SER A 29 40.19 15.84 45.37
C SER A 29 38.94 16.36 44.70
N CYS A 30 39.14 17.27 43.76
CA CYS A 30 38.20 17.53 42.68
C CYS A 30 37.83 16.21 41.99
N SER A 31 36.54 16.01 41.72
CA SER A 31 36.07 15.51 40.41
C SER A 31 34.54 15.56 40.34
N ASP A 32 33.97 16.76 40.44
CA ASP A 32 32.67 17.11 39.81
C ASP A 32 32.87 17.28 38.27
N ALA A 33 33.66 16.39 37.64
CA ALA A 33 34.23 16.63 36.32
C ALA A 33 34.31 15.37 35.46
N ILE A 34 33.25 14.53 35.45
CA ILE A 34 33.05 13.50 34.42
C ILE A 34 31.55 13.25 34.22
N TYR A 35 30.75 14.26 33.87
CA TYR A 35 29.44 14.07 33.21
C TYR A 35 29.06 15.28 32.33
N ASP A 36 30.04 16.00 31.78
CA ASP A 36 29.79 16.98 30.72
C ASP A 36 30.30 16.39 29.41
N ASP A 37 29.44 16.43 28.38
CA ASP A 37 29.63 15.93 26.99
C ASP A 37 29.28 14.46 26.70
N LEU A 38 28.19 13.93 27.27
CA LEU A 38 27.42 12.90 26.56
C LEU A 38 26.34 13.61 25.76
N ASP A 39 26.38 13.49 24.43
CA ASP A 39 25.27 13.91 23.57
C ASP A 39 23.97 13.32 24.15
N PRO A 40 22.87 14.09 24.25
CA PRO A 40 21.62 13.58 24.78
C PRO A 40 21.23 12.30 24.03
N CYS A 41 20.85 11.24 24.77
CA CYS A 41 20.45 9.96 24.18
C CYS A 41 19.45 10.20 23.05
N ARG A 42 19.84 9.88 21.81
CA ARG A 42 18.97 10.00 20.65
C ARG A 42 17.95 8.86 20.72
N ILE A 43 16.76 9.21 21.15
CA ILE A 43 15.60 8.31 21.22
C ILE A 43 14.63 8.63 20.09
N GLY A 44 13.89 7.62 19.65
CA GLY A 44 12.98 7.82 18.53
C GLY A 44 12.50 6.53 17.90
N VAL A 45 12.19 6.59 16.60
CA VAL A 45 11.77 5.45 15.78
C VAL A 45 12.67 5.30 14.57
N GLU A 46 13.13 4.08 14.33
CA GLU A 46 13.73 3.65 13.07
C GLU A 46 12.66 2.91 12.26
N LEU A 47 12.05 3.61 11.30
CA LEU A 47 10.84 3.14 10.62
C LEU A 47 11.17 2.48 9.28
N ARG A 48 10.77 1.22 9.13
CA ARG A 48 10.73 0.49 7.86
C ARG A 48 9.34 0.60 7.23
N PHE A 49 9.28 0.85 5.93
CA PHE A 49 8.04 0.73 5.15
C PHE A 49 8.03 -0.60 4.41
N VAL A 50 6.88 -1.28 4.37
CA VAL A 50 6.70 -2.52 3.61
C VAL A 50 5.40 -2.49 2.83
N TYR A 51 5.40 -3.05 1.63
CA TYR A 51 4.24 -3.32 0.80
C TYR A 51 4.26 -4.81 0.45
N ASP A 52 3.84 -5.65 1.40
CA ASP A 52 3.64 -7.10 1.24
C ASP A 52 2.14 -7.48 1.15
N TYR A 53 1.27 -6.47 1.21
CA TYR A 53 -0.16 -6.58 0.99
C TYR A 53 -0.50 -6.62 -0.51
N ASN A 54 0.06 -7.62 -1.19
CA ASN A 54 -0.12 -7.92 -2.61
C ASN A 54 -0.36 -9.43 -2.81
N MET A 55 -0.60 -9.86 -4.05
CA MET A 55 -0.86 -11.27 -4.39
C MET A 55 0.40 -12.15 -4.35
N GLU A 56 1.60 -11.57 -4.36
CA GLU A 56 2.87 -12.27 -4.21
C GLU A 56 3.25 -12.55 -2.75
N TRP A 57 2.57 -11.93 -1.78
CA TRP A 57 2.84 -12.05 -0.34
C TRP A 57 4.30 -11.72 0.03
N ALA A 58 4.91 -10.80 -0.71
CA ALA A 58 6.30 -10.41 -0.56
C ALA A 58 6.43 -8.89 -0.62
N ASN A 59 7.39 -8.33 0.11
CA ASN A 59 7.62 -6.90 0.11
C ASN A 59 8.03 -6.43 -1.30
N ALA A 60 7.24 -5.53 -1.87
CA ALA A 60 7.51 -4.87 -3.14
C ALA A 60 7.70 -3.36 -2.98
N PHE A 61 7.83 -2.84 -1.75
CA PHE A 61 7.99 -1.41 -1.48
C PHE A 61 9.11 -0.77 -2.32
N PRO A 62 10.37 -1.30 -2.33
CA PRO A 62 11.46 -0.63 -3.04
C PRO A 62 11.30 -0.62 -4.57
N ALA A 63 10.47 -1.52 -5.09
CA ALA A 63 10.19 -1.64 -6.52
C ALA A 63 8.97 -0.82 -6.96
N LYS A 64 8.08 -0.43 -6.04
CA LYS A 64 6.75 0.09 -6.37
C LYS A 64 6.44 1.48 -5.79
N VAL A 65 7.10 1.89 -4.71
CA VAL A 65 6.88 3.19 -4.06
C VAL A 65 8.05 4.12 -4.37
N ASP A 66 7.79 5.20 -5.12
CA ASP A 66 8.81 6.17 -5.57
C ASP A 66 8.83 7.47 -4.76
N CYS A 67 7.81 7.70 -3.94
CA CYS A 67 7.78 8.75 -2.94
C CYS A 67 6.88 8.32 -1.77
N VAL A 68 7.23 8.75 -0.56
CA VAL A 68 6.44 8.52 0.64
C VAL A 68 6.40 9.79 1.49
N THR A 69 5.24 10.07 2.07
CA THR A 69 5.07 11.08 3.12
C THR A 69 4.43 10.45 4.34
N LEU A 70 5.12 10.55 5.46
CA LEU A 70 4.69 10.12 6.78
C LEU A 70 4.15 11.30 7.57
N TYR A 71 2.92 11.19 8.06
CA TYR A 71 2.31 12.11 9.01
C TYR A 71 2.32 11.48 10.41
N ILE A 72 2.77 12.25 11.40
CA ILE A 72 2.96 11.81 12.78
C ILE A 72 1.97 12.55 13.67
N TYR A 73 1.22 11.79 14.46
CA TYR A 73 0.21 12.26 15.40
C TYR A 73 0.57 11.82 16.82
N ASP A 74 0.19 12.63 17.81
CA ASP A 74 0.29 12.26 19.23
C ASP A 74 -0.76 11.20 19.63
N ALA A 75 -0.73 10.77 20.89
CA ALA A 75 -1.66 9.80 21.45
C ALA A 75 -3.14 10.24 21.42
N ASP A 76 -3.39 11.56 21.38
CA ASP A 76 -4.73 12.13 21.25
C ASP A 76 -5.16 12.30 19.79
N GLY A 77 -4.33 11.89 18.83
CA GLY A 77 -4.58 12.00 17.41
C GLY A 77 -4.39 13.40 16.85
N ARG A 78 -3.62 14.28 17.51
CA ARG A 78 -3.28 15.62 16.99
C ARG A 78 -1.98 15.60 16.21
N TYR A 79 -1.98 16.31 15.08
CA TYR A 79 -0.83 16.39 14.20
C TYR A 79 0.37 17.04 14.89
N LEU A 80 1.54 16.40 14.73
CA LEU A 80 2.82 16.86 15.27
C LEU A 80 3.78 17.29 14.17
N ALA A 81 3.98 16.45 13.16
CA ALA A 81 4.98 16.66 12.12
C ALA A 81 4.74 15.76 10.91
N GLN A 82 5.43 16.09 9.81
CA GLN A 82 5.55 15.23 8.64
C GLN A 82 7.01 15.00 8.26
N ARG A 83 7.27 13.89 7.56
CA ARG A 83 8.53 13.57 6.90
C ARG A 83 8.25 13.00 5.52
N SER A 84 9.03 13.41 4.53
CA SER A 84 8.87 12.94 3.15
C SER A 84 10.22 12.46 2.62
N GLU A 85 10.16 11.45 1.75
CA GLU A 85 11.30 10.94 1.01
C GLU A 85 10.86 10.68 -0.44
N THR A 86 11.66 11.15 -1.40
CA THR A 86 11.35 11.06 -2.84
C THR A 86 12.58 10.69 -3.67
N SER A 87 13.70 10.38 -3.03
CA SER A 87 14.95 10.02 -3.68
C SER A 87 15.05 8.52 -3.96
N GLU A 88 16.13 8.12 -4.63
CA GLU A 88 16.43 6.70 -4.89
C GLU A 88 16.70 5.89 -3.61
N ALA A 89 16.81 6.52 -2.44
CA ALA A 89 16.94 5.84 -1.16
C ALA A 89 15.80 4.83 -0.92
N LEU A 90 14.58 5.12 -1.39
CA LEU A 90 13.44 4.20 -1.27
C LEU A 90 13.63 2.87 -2.00
N ARG A 91 14.55 2.80 -2.97
CA ARG A 91 14.87 1.57 -3.72
C ARG A 91 15.75 0.60 -2.92
N ASP A 92 16.28 1.02 -1.78
CA ASP A 92 17.00 0.13 -0.87
C ASP A 92 16.03 -0.50 0.14
N GLU A 93 15.95 -1.83 0.16
CA GLU A 93 15.17 -2.61 1.15
C GLU A 93 15.61 -2.33 2.61
N ASN A 94 16.85 -1.87 2.78
CA ASN A 94 17.40 -1.48 4.08
C ASN A 94 17.11 -0.02 4.44
N TYR A 95 16.39 0.73 3.61
CA TYR A 95 15.98 2.09 3.94
C TYR A 95 15.20 2.13 5.25
N ARG A 96 15.56 3.09 6.10
CA ARG A 96 14.89 3.37 7.37
C ARG A 96 14.74 4.86 7.55
N MET A 97 13.52 5.30 7.81
CA MET A 97 13.27 6.69 8.16
C MET A 97 13.54 6.89 9.64
N ILE A 98 14.57 7.67 9.96
CA ILE A 98 14.98 7.98 11.33
C ILE A 98 14.13 9.15 11.85
N LEU A 99 13.40 8.91 12.93
CA LEU A 99 12.48 9.87 13.54
C LEU A 99 12.93 10.15 14.98
N ASP A 100 13.54 11.30 15.22
CA ASP A 100 13.84 11.78 16.58
C ASP A 100 12.53 12.18 17.27
N LEU A 101 12.04 11.31 18.17
CA LEU A 101 10.77 11.47 18.86
C LEU A 101 10.94 11.24 20.37
N PRO A 102 10.42 12.11 21.24
CA PRO A 102 10.40 11.87 22.67
C PRO A 102 9.69 10.58 23.05
N GLN A 103 9.92 10.10 24.27
CA GLN A 103 9.14 8.99 24.82
C GLN A 103 7.64 9.32 24.79
N GLY A 104 6.84 8.36 24.34
CA GLY A 104 5.41 8.56 24.16
C GLY A 104 4.81 7.59 23.16
N SER A 105 3.49 7.65 23.01
CA SER A 105 2.74 6.90 22.01
C SER A 105 2.35 7.81 20.86
N TYR A 106 2.50 7.30 19.65
CA TYR A 106 2.27 8.02 18.41
C TYR A 106 1.42 7.19 17.46
N ARG A 107 0.62 7.88 16.66
CA ARG A 107 -0.05 7.30 15.49
C ARG A 107 0.58 7.85 14.23
N MET A 108 0.94 6.96 13.32
CA MET A 108 1.58 7.30 12.05
C MET A 108 0.65 6.94 10.89
N VAL A 109 0.59 7.81 9.89
CA VAL A 109 -0.11 7.56 8.62
C VAL A 109 0.85 7.87 7.49
N ALA A 110 1.10 6.89 6.63
CA ALA A 110 1.96 7.04 5.47
C ALA A 110 1.13 7.03 4.20
N TYR A 111 1.45 7.95 3.30
CA TYR A 111 0.96 7.94 1.92
C TYR A 111 2.15 7.79 0.97
N GLY A 112 2.10 6.80 0.09
CA GLY A 112 2.99 6.68 -1.05
C GLY A 112 2.34 7.23 -2.31
N GLY A 113 3.10 7.93 -3.15
CA GLY A 113 2.58 8.44 -4.44
C GLY A 113 1.85 9.78 -4.40
N THR A 114 1.90 10.54 -3.30
CA THR A 114 1.19 11.83 -3.15
C THR A 114 2.07 13.07 -3.26
N THR A 115 3.40 12.92 -3.29
CA THR A 115 4.34 14.06 -3.26
C THR A 115 5.35 14.11 -4.40
N CYS A 116 5.40 13.11 -5.27
CA CYS A 116 6.21 13.16 -6.49
C CYS A 116 5.48 13.94 -7.60
N ASP A 117 6.19 14.40 -8.62
CA ASP A 117 5.62 15.16 -9.74
C ASP A 117 4.57 14.38 -10.55
N LYS A 118 4.53 13.06 -10.42
CA LYS A 118 3.59 12.16 -11.12
C LYS A 118 2.29 11.93 -10.35
N HIS A 119 2.18 12.37 -9.10
CA HIS A 119 1.04 12.10 -8.23
C HIS A 119 -0.29 12.35 -8.94
N SER A 120 -1.24 11.44 -8.73
CA SER A 120 -2.63 11.57 -9.19
C SER A 120 -3.60 11.79 -8.03
N PHE A 121 -3.06 11.87 -6.81
CA PHE A 121 -3.78 12.07 -5.58
C PHE A 121 -2.99 12.99 -4.67
N SER A 122 -3.69 13.85 -3.94
CA SER A 122 -3.10 14.76 -2.97
C SER A 122 -3.99 14.90 -1.74
N LEU A 123 -3.42 15.39 -0.64
CA LEU A 123 -4.22 15.73 0.53
C LEU A 123 -5.12 16.92 0.20
N VAL A 124 -6.41 16.80 0.55
CA VAL A 124 -7.39 17.89 0.40
C VAL A 124 -6.97 19.09 1.26
N ASN A 125 -6.56 18.81 2.50
CA ASN A 125 -6.01 19.80 3.42
C ASN A 125 -4.70 19.26 3.98
N LYS A 126 -3.64 20.06 3.90
CA LYS A 126 -2.38 19.75 4.58
C LYS A 126 -2.59 19.91 6.08
N PRO A 127 -2.22 18.93 6.92
CA PRO A 127 -2.35 19.06 8.36
C PRO A 127 -1.48 20.19 8.91
N ASP A 128 -2.09 21.05 9.72
CA ASP A 128 -1.41 22.06 10.54
C ASP A 128 -1.41 21.66 12.02
N GLN A 129 -0.64 22.37 12.85
CA GLN A 129 -0.51 22.08 14.28
C GLN A 129 -1.88 21.95 14.97
N GLY A 130 -2.14 20.79 15.58
CA GLY A 130 -3.40 20.52 16.28
C GLY A 130 -4.53 19.96 15.40
N SER A 131 -4.34 19.82 14.09
CA SER A 131 -5.29 19.12 13.21
C SER A 131 -5.48 17.68 13.68
N LEU A 132 -6.70 17.16 13.59
CA LEU A 132 -6.97 15.79 14.02
C LEU A 132 -6.66 14.81 12.89
N ILE A 133 -6.18 13.62 13.24
CA ILE A 133 -6.00 12.54 12.27
C ILE A 133 -7.30 12.23 11.52
N THR A 134 -8.45 12.36 12.16
CA THR A 134 -9.78 12.15 11.57
C THR A 134 -10.13 13.16 10.48
N ASP A 135 -9.37 14.25 10.34
CA ASP A 135 -9.54 15.26 9.31
C ASP A 135 -8.74 14.94 8.04
N LEU A 136 -7.84 13.94 8.07
CA LEU A 136 -7.08 13.53 6.89
C LEU A 136 -8.01 13.09 5.77
N ARG A 137 -7.84 13.71 4.61
CA ARG A 137 -8.53 13.36 3.37
C ARG A 137 -7.54 13.37 2.22
N VAL A 138 -7.56 12.34 1.39
CA VAL A 138 -6.82 12.29 0.12
C VAL A 138 -7.81 12.22 -1.02
N ALA A 139 -7.66 13.10 -1.99
CA ALA A 139 -8.52 13.16 -3.17
C ALA A 139 -7.71 12.93 -4.43
N MET A 140 -8.34 12.36 -5.45
CA MET A 140 -7.82 12.36 -6.81
C MET A 140 -7.69 13.80 -7.31
N ASP A 141 -6.57 14.14 -7.94
CA ASP A 141 -6.28 15.51 -8.34
C ASP A 141 -7.18 15.99 -9.48
N ASP A 142 -7.51 17.29 -9.47
CA ASP A 142 -8.35 17.93 -10.49
C ASP A 142 -7.82 17.74 -11.92
N TRP A 143 -6.50 17.62 -12.11
CA TRP A 143 -5.93 17.42 -13.45
C TRP A 143 -6.22 16.01 -14.01
N CYS A 144 -6.57 15.05 -13.14
CA CYS A 144 -7.01 13.72 -13.53
C CYS A 144 -8.49 13.67 -13.92
N ILE A 145 -9.30 14.66 -13.51
CA ILE A 145 -10.75 14.65 -13.64
C ILE A 145 -11.20 15.80 -14.56
N ASN A 146 -11.91 15.48 -15.64
CA ASN A 146 -12.46 16.51 -16.53
C ASN A 146 -13.75 17.15 -15.96
N SER A 147 -14.27 18.19 -16.62
CA SER A 147 -15.48 18.90 -16.19
C SER A 147 -16.76 18.06 -16.13
N SER A 148 -16.77 16.89 -16.77
CA SER A 148 -17.87 15.92 -16.75
C SER A 148 -17.67 14.84 -15.69
N ARG A 149 -16.68 15.00 -14.80
CA ARG A 149 -16.25 13.99 -13.81
C ARG A 149 -15.89 12.65 -14.47
N GLU A 150 -15.10 12.73 -15.53
CA GLU A 150 -14.47 11.55 -16.13
C GLU A 150 -12.94 11.60 -16.00
N SER A 151 -12.32 10.45 -15.79
CA SER A 151 -10.87 10.27 -15.82
C SER A 151 -10.49 9.28 -16.91
N SER A 152 -9.57 9.68 -17.78
CA SER A 152 -8.95 8.83 -18.81
C SER A 152 -7.43 8.76 -18.61
N LYS A 153 -6.97 8.92 -17.37
CA LYS A 153 -5.55 8.95 -17.02
C LYS A 153 -5.08 7.58 -16.54
N SER A 154 -3.83 7.26 -16.81
CA SER A 154 -3.12 6.23 -16.06
C SER A 154 -2.74 6.85 -14.73
N LEU A 155 -3.43 6.49 -13.65
CA LEU A 155 -3.20 7.06 -12.33
C LEU A 155 -1.83 6.58 -11.81
N HIS A 156 -1.08 7.49 -11.21
CA HIS A 156 0.12 7.12 -10.47
C HIS A 156 -0.28 6.33 -9.22
N PRO A 157 0.44 5.24 -8.88
CA PRO A 157 0.08 4.41 -7.75
C PRO A 157 -0.04 5.16 -6.43
N LEU A 158 -1.19 5.04 -5.78
CA LEU A 158 -1.42 5.51 -4.41
C LEU A 158 -1.22 4.35 -3.45
N PHE A 159 -0.46 4.58 -2.37
CA PHE A 159 -0.32 3.65 -1.26
C PHE A 159 -0.72 4.31 0.04
N TRP A 160 -1.26 3.53 0.96
CA TRP A 160 -1.62 3.96 2.29
C TRP A 160 -1.18 2.95 3.33
N GLY A 161 -0.77 3.42 4.51
CA GLY A 161 -0.52 2.57 5.66
C GLY A 161 -0.62 3.34 6.96
N THR A 162 -0.88 2.63 8.05
CA THR A 162 -0.92 3.21 9.39
C THR A 162 -0.22 2.32 10.40
N LEU A 163 0.31 2.94 11.45
CA LEU A 163 1.01 2.25 12.54
C LEU A 163 0.85 3.04 13.84
N ASP A 164 0.44 2.35 14.89
CA ASP A 164 0.58 2.84 16.26
C ASP A 164 1.93 2.37 16.81
N VAL A 165 2.74 3.29 17.33
CA VAL A 165 4.08 3.00 17.85
C VAL A 165 4.30 3.69 19.19
N THR A 166 4.97 3.01 20.11
CA THR A 166 5.39 3.59 21.40
C THR A 166 6.90 3.69 21.43
N VAL A 167 7.41 4.89 21.64
CA VAL A 167 8.84 5.13 21.92
C VAL A 167 9.06 4.91 23.40
N SER A 168 9.83 3.88 23.74
CA SER A 168 10.18 3.52 25.11
C SER A 168 11.67 3.24 25.23
N GLY A 169 12.25 3.53 26.40
CA GLY A 169 13.66 3.26 26.69
C GLY A 169 14.59 4.38 26.22
N ASP A 170 15.87 4.02 26.05
CA ASP A 170 16.98 4.96 25.86
C ASP A 170 17.62 4.86 24.45
N ASP A 171 16.97 4.17 23.51
CA ASP A 171 17.43 3.97 22.11
C ASP A 171 16.25 4.01 21.11
N TYR A 172 16.52 3.93 19.81
CA TYR A 172 15.50 3.90 18.76
C TYR A 172 14.65 2.63 18.81
N THR A 173 13.34 2.82 18.77
CA THR A 173 12.37 1.75 18.56
C THR A 173 12.36 1.35 17.09
N GLN A 174 12.70 0.10 16.81
CA GLN A 174 12.56 -0.47 15.46
C GLN A 174 11.08 -0.73 15.18
N ALA A 175 10.56 -0.20 14.07
CA ALA A 175 9.15 -0.37 13.72
C ALA A 175 8.98 -0.62 12.22
N THR A 176 7.91 -1.34 11.86
CA THR A 176 7.55 -1.61 10.46
C THR A 176 6.13 -1.14 10.21
N LEU A 177 5.96 -0.22 9.25
CA LEU A 177 4.67 0.29 8.80
C LEU A 177 4.22 -0.47 7.55
N PRO A 178 3.17 -1.31 7.66
CA PRO A 178 2.62 -2.01 6.50
C PRO A 178 1.77 -1.06 5.65
N MET A 179 1.94 -1.16 4.33
CA MET A 179 1.22 -0.38 3.34
C MET A 179 0.42 -1.29 2.41
N MET A 180 -0.68 -0.76 1.89
CA MET A 180 -1.51 -1.33 0.83
C MET A 180 -1.55 -0.37 -0.36
N LYS A 181 -1.89 -0.89 -1.55
CA LYS A 181 -2.06 -0.10 -2.77
C LYS A 181 -3.54 0.18 -2.99
N ASP A 182 -3.90 1.44 -3.25
CA ASP A 182 -5.29 1.85 -3.43
C ASP A 182 -5.69 1.89 -4.91
N THR A 183 -4.75 2.21 -5.80
CA THR A 183 -5.03 2.28 -7.24
C THR A 183 -5.07 0.91 -7.90
N ASN A 184 -5.98 0.76 -8.86
CA ASN A 184 -6.21 -0.47 -9.63
C ASN A 184 -6.08 -0.20 -11.14
N ASN A 185 -5.65 -1.20 -11.91
CA ASN A 185 -5.68 -1.17 -13.37
C ASN A 185 -6.51 -2.36 -13.88
N LEU A 186 -7.47 -2.10 -14.76
CA LEU A 186 -8.33 -3.09 -15.38
C LEU A 186 -8.10 -3.12 -16.88
N ARG A 187 -7.54 -4.23 -17.36
CA ARG A 187 -7.41 -4.57 -18.77
C ARG A 187 -8.62 -5.37 -19.23
N ILE A 188 -9.30 -4.87 -20.23
CA ILE A 188 -10.45 -5.51 -20.87
C ILE A 188 -10.02 -6.01 -22.24
N LEU A 189 -10.43 -7.23 -22.59
CA LEU A 189 -10.24 -7.84 -23.89
C LEU A 189 -11.60 -8.20 -24.49
N LEU A 190 -11.82 -7.85 -25.76
CA LEU A 190 -12.97 -8.29 -26.56
C LEU A 190 -12.49 -9.19 -27.69
N GLN A 191 -13.01 -10.41 -27.73
CA GLN A 191 -12.68 -11.39 -28.76
C GLN A 191 -13.93 -11.97 -29.39
N HIS A 192 -14.01 -12.01 -30.72
CA HIS A 192 -15.12 -12.69 -31.38
C HIS A 192 -14.95 -14.21 -31.34
N VAL A 193 -16.00 -14.96 -31.02
CA VAL A 193 -15.94 -16.44 -30.90
C VAL A 193 -15.55 -17.13 -32.21
N SER A 194 -15.85 -16.53 -33.35
CA SER A 194 -15.46 -17.07 -34.66
C SER A 194 -14.02 -16.74 -35.06
N GLY A 195 -13.24 -16.06 -34.20
CA GLY A 195 -11.88 -15.61 -34.52
C GLY A 195 -11.80 -14.42 -35.49
N LYS A 196 -12.92 -13.75 -35.78
CA LYS A 196 -12.94 -12.51 -36.57
C LYS A 196 -12.25 -11.37 -35.80
N PRO A 197 -11.53 -10.47 -36.48
CA PRO A 197 -10.96 -9.28 -35.86
C PRO A 197 -12.02 -8.44 -35.16
N VAL A 198 -11.71 -7.97 -33.95
CA VAL A 198 -12.53 -6.99 -33.22
C VAL A 198 -11.83 -5.65 -33.24
N ASP A 199 -12.50 -4.61 -33.76
CA ASP A 199 -11.97 -3.25 -33.77
C ASP A 199 -12.33 -2.53 -32.46
N ASN A 200 -11.32 -2.06 -31.73
CA ASN A 200 -11.51 -1.30 -30.50
C ASN A 200 -12.30 0.01 -30.71
N ARG A 201 -12.25 0.57 -31.93
CA ARG A 201 -12.92 1.84 -32.28
C ARG A 201 -14.43 1.68 -32.41
N ASP A 202 -14.94 0.46 -32.44
CA ASP A 202 -16.37 0.18 -32.50
C ASP A 202 -17.03 0.17 -31.11
N PHE A 203 -16.25 0.35 -30.05
CA PHE A 203 -16.73 0.26 -28.67
C PHE A 203 -16.28 1.44 -27.81
N ASP A 204 -17.16 1.80 -26.90
CA ASP A 204 -16.90 2.69 -25.77
C ASP A 204 -16.86 1.87 -24.48
N PHE A 205 -15.92 2.18 -23.59
CA PHE A 205 -15.69 1.47 -22.34
C PHE A 205 -15.77 2.47 -21.19
N LYS A 206 -16.44 2.08 -20.10
CA LYS A 206 -16.45 2.88 -18.87
C LYS A 206 -16.64 2.04 -17.62
N VAL A 207 -16.06 2.50 -16.53
CA VAL A 207 -16.42 2.07 -15.17
C VAL A 207 -16.91 3.28 -14.40
N THR A 208 -18.08 3.17 -13.76
CA THR A 208 -18.59 4.23 -12.87
C THR A 208 -18.48 3.79 -11.42
N ASP A 209 -17.99 4.66 -10.54
CA ASP A 209 -17.85 4.42 -9.09
C ASP A 209 -17.94 5.75 -8.30
N ASP A 210 -17.87 5.72 -6.98
CA ASP A 210 -17.72 6.89 -6.08
C ASP A 210 -16.61 6.63 -5.06
N ASN A 211 -15.36 6.82 -5.50
CA ASN A 211 -14.15 6.46 -4.76
C ASN A 211 -12.96 7.41 -5.00
N THR A 212 -13.23 8.65 -5.42
CA THR A 212 -12.18 9.66 -5.67
C THR A 212 -11.71 10.36 -4.41
N LEU A 213 -12.43 10.25 -3.29
CA LEU A 213 -12.10 10.84 -2.00
C LEU A 213 -11.94 9.74 -0.95
N LEU A 214 -10.79 9.68 -0.29
CA LEU A 214 -10.45 8.70 0.74
C LEU A 214 -10.33 9.39 2.11
N GLY A 215 -10.91 8.76 3.11
CA GLY A 215 -10.86 9.16 4.51
C GLY A 215 -9.52 8.85 5.20
N HIS A 216 -9.41 9.27 6.46
CA HIS A 216 -8.24 9.01 7.30
C HIS A 216 -7.94 7.51 7.54
N ASP A 217 -8.99 6.69 7.48
CA ASP A 217 -9.00 5.23 7.61
C ASP A 217 -8.94 4.54 6.24
N ASN A 218 -8.61 5.31 5.20
CA ASN A 218 -8.55 4.87 3.81
C ASN A 218 -9.89 4.42 3.21
N ALA A 219 -11.01 4.64 3.91
CA ALA A 219 -12.34 4.32 3.38
C ALA A 219 -12.76 5.38 2.33
N PRO A 220 -13.33 4.97 1.19
CA PRO A 220 -13.96 5.90 0.27
C PRO A 220 -15.09 6.69 0.93
N LEU A 221 -15.14 7.98 0.61
CA LEU A 221 -16.18 8.90 1.02
C LEU A 221 -16.95 9.36 -0.21
N PRO A 222 -18.27 9.64 -0.10
CA PRO A 222 -19.05 10.15 -1.20
C PRO A 222 -18.49 11.48 -1.73
N ASP A 223 -18.24 11.56 -3.04
CA ASP A 223 -17.69 12.75 -3.73
C ASP A 223 -18.40 13.02 -5.07
N GLY A 224 -19.60 12.47 -5.27
CA GLY A 224 -20.40 12.76 -6.46
C GLY A 224 -20.05 11.88 -7.67
N GLY A 225 -19.37 10.76 -7.44
CA GLY A 225 -19.11 9.73 -8.45
C GLY A 225 -18.04 10.13 -9.47
N ILE A 226 -17.60 9.16 -10.26
CA ILE A 226 -16.60 9.32 -11.31
C ILE A 226 -16.88 8.30 -12.42
N THR A 227 -16.60 8.69 -13.67
CA THR A 227 -16.53 7.76 -14.80
C THR A 227 -15.08 7.55 -15.23
N TYR A 228 -14.54 6.37 -14.98
CA TYR A 228 -13.26 5.94 -15.52
C TYR A 228 -13.42 5.53 -16.98
N ARG A 229 -12.53 6.06 -17.83
CA ARG A 229 -12.40 5.81 -19.26
C ARG A 229 -11.03 5.20 -19.54
N PRO A 230 -10.85 4.51 -20.68
CA PRO A 230 -9.56 3.93 -21.00
C PRO A 230 -8.46 4.99 -21.11
N TRP A 231 -7.33 4.75 -20.44
CA TRP A 231 -6.12 5.54 -20.64
C TRP A 231 -5.31 5.05 -21.84
N THR A 232 -5.51 3.77 -22.22
CA THR A 232 -5.04 3.21 -23.49
C THR A 232 -6.06 2.22 -24.04
N ARG A 233 -6.06 2.07 -25.37
CA ARG A 233 -6.86 1.07 -26.10
C ARG A 233 -6.19 0.74 -27.43
N GLY A 234 -6.48 -0.44 -27.96
CA GLY A 234 -5.95 -0.85 -29.24
C GLY A 234 -6.40 -2.25 -29.63
N GLN A 235 -5.67 -2.86 -30.55
CA GLN A 235 -5.85 -4.25 -30.96
C GLN A 235 -4.55 -5.02 -30.72
N ALA A 236 -4.68 -6.31 -30.44
CA ALA A 236 -3.56 -7.22 -30.25
C ALA A 236 -3.84 -8.56 -30.94
N VAL A 237 -2.79 -9.24 -31.41
CA VAL A 237 -2.90 -10.59 -31.96
C VAL A 237 -2.86 -11.58 -30.79
N ALA A 238 -3.96 -12.29 -30.56
CA ALA A 238 -4.09 -13.31 -29.51
C ALA A 238 -3.68 -14.72 -29.99
N GLY A 239 -3.50 -14.90 -31.29
CA GLY A 239 -3.11 -16.17 -31.91
C GLY A 239 -3.43 -16.20 -33.40
N SER A 240 -3.52 -17.41 -33.95
CA SER A 240 -3.89 -17.64 -35.34
C SER A 240 -5.05 -18.65 -35.44
N ASN A 241 -5.96 -18.40 -36.37
CA ASN A 241 -7.02 -19.32 -36.76
C ASN A 241 -6.42 -20.53 -37.50
N THR A 242 -7.22 -21.59 -37.66
CA THR A 242 -6.83 -22.81 -38.38
C THR A 242 -6.47 -22.58 -39.85
N ASP A 243 -6.98 -21.49 -40.45
CA ASP A 243 -6.67 -21.06 -41.82
C ASP A 243 -5.42 -20.18 -41.91
N GLY A 244 -4.72 -19.94 -40.79
CA GLY A 244 -3.52 -19.12 -40.71
C GLY A 244 -3.77 -17.61 -40.57
N SER A 245 -5.03 -17.15 -40.55
CA SER A 245 -5.35 -15.74 -40.29
C SER A 245 -5.15 -15.39 -38.81
N ASN A 246 -4.85 -14.12 -38.50
CA ASN A 246 -4.68 -13.69 -37.11
C ASN A 246 -6.01 -13.58 -36.37
N VAL A 247 -6.03 -14.02 -35.11
CA VAL A 247 -7.10 -13.69 -34.17
C VAL A 247 -6.74 -12.36 -33.53
N GLU A 248 -7.38 -11.29 -33.99
CA GLU A 248 -7.17 -9.94 -33.46
C GLU A 248 -8.26 -9.58 -32.44
N VAL A 249 -7.82 -9.27 -31.22
CA VAL A 249 -8.68 -8.88 -30.11
C VAL A 249 -8.58 -7.38 -29.87
N ALA A 250 -9.68 -6.73 -29.52
CA ALA A 250 -9.65 -5.36 -29.02
C ALA A 250 -9.29 -5.36 -27.53
N TYR A 251 -8.53 -4.37 -27.09
CA TYR A 251 -8.25 -4.15 -25.68
C TYR A 251 -8.49 -2.69 -25.26
N ALA A 252 -8.80 -2.51 -23.99
CA ALA A 252 -8.86 -1.22 -23.32
C ALA A 252 -8.34 -1.37 -21.88
N GLU A 253 -7.56 -0.41 -21.40
CA GLU A 253 -7.10 -0.39 -20.00
C GLU A 253 -7.62 0.85 -19.27
N LEU A 254 -8.20 0.64 -18.10
CA LEU A 254 -8.76 1.66 -17.24
C LEU A 254 -8.01 1.68 -15.91
N SER A 255 -7.67 2.86 -15.42
CA SER A 255 -7.04 3.03 -14.11
C SER A 255 -8.04 3.65 -13.14
N MET A 256 -8.16 3.09 -11.96
CA MET A 256 -9.22 3.36 -10.99
C MET A 256 -8.63 3.56 -9.59
N SER A 257 -9.37 4.23 -8.71
CA SER A 257 -9.08 4.30 -7.27
C SER A 257 -9.41 2.97 -6.56
N ARG A 258 -9.48 3.00 -5.23
CA ARG A 258 -9.72 1.82 -4.39
C ARG A 258 -11.06 1.16 -4.68
N LEU A 259 -11.04 -0.16 -4.87
CA LEU A 259 -12.24 -0.98 -5.03
C LEU A 259 -12.67 -1.51 -3.66
N VAL A 260 -13.85 -1.11 -3.19
CA VAL A 260 -14.36 -1.52 -1.87
C VAL A 260 -15.69 -2.23 -1.98
N THR A 261 -15.86 -3.31 -1.22
CA THR A 261 -17.05 -4.17 -1.23
C THR A 261 -18.37 -3.45 -0.91
N GLN A 262 -18.30 -2.26 -0.29
CA GLN A 262 -19.46 -1.42 0.01
C GLN A 262 -19.93 -0.60 -1.20
N ASN A 263 -19.07 -0.41 -2.21
CA ASN A 263 -19.41 0.28 -3.45
C ASN A 263 -19.98 -0.72 -4.48
N ALA A 264 -20.65 -0.19 -5.50
CA ALA A 264 -21.24 -0.98 -6.59
C ALA A 264 -20.78 -0.47 -7.97
N PRO A 265 -19.47 -0.49 -8.27
CA PRO A 265 -18.99 -0.02 -9.56
C PRO A 265 -19.58 -0.83 -10.70
N ARG A 266 -19.91 -0.15 -11.81
CA ARG A 266 -20.46 -0.80 -13.00
C ARG A 266 -19.52 -0.66 -14.18
N LEU A 267 -19.14 -1.81 -14.75
CA LEU A 267 -18.48 -1.87 -16.05
C LEU A 267 -19.54 -1.87 -17.15
N VAL A 268 -19.45 -0.90 -18.05
CA VAL A 268 -20.31 -0.80 -19.24
C VAL A 268 -19.45 -0.72 -20.50
N ILE A 269 -19.76 -1.54 -21.48
CA ILE A 269 -19.17 -1.53 -22.82
C ILE A 269 -20.30 -1.33 -23.82
N THR A 270 -20.25 -0.27 -24.60
CA THR A 270 -21.30 0.11 -25.55
C THR A 270 -20.77 0.04 -26.98
N ARG A 271 -21.54 -0.52 -27.90
CA ARG A 271 -21.21 -0.57 -29.33
C ARG A 271 -21.63 0.73 -30.01
N HIS A 272 -20.77 1.30 -30.85
CA HIS A 272 -21.03 2.55 -31.56
C HIS A 272 -22.07 2.42 -32.68
N ALA A 273 -22.17 1.26 -33.32
CA ALA A 273 -23.03 1.05 -34.48
C ALA A 273 -24.52 1.37 -34.20
N ASP A 274 -25.00 1.09 -33.00
CA ASP A 274 -26.40 1.25 -32.60
C ASP A 274 -26.60 1.73 -31.16
N GLY A 275 -25.52 1.99 -30.41
CA GLY A 275 -25.57 2.37 -29.00
C GLY A 275 -25.95 1.22 -28.06
N GLY A 276 -25.95 -0.02 -28.53
CA GLY A 276 -26.31 -1.18 -27.73
C GLY A 276 -25.26 -1.50 -26.65
N GLU A 277 -25.72 -1.78 -25.43
CA GLU A 277 -24.86 -2.27 -24.35
C GLU A 277 -24.44 -3.72 -24.62
N VAL A 278 -23.14 -3.93 -24.80
CA VAL A 278 -22.52 -5.24 -24.99
C VAL A 278 -22.24 -5.88 -23.65
N VAL A 279 -21.67 -5.11 -22.72
CA VAL A 279 -21.45 -5.51 -21.33
C VAL A 279 -22.06 -4.45 -20.43
N ASN A 280 -22.78 -4.89 -19.39
CA ASN A 280 -23.22 -4.04 -18.29
C ASN A 280 -23.31 -4.90 -17.02
N ILE A 281 -22.26 -4.88 -16.21
CA ILE A 281 -22.11 -5.79 -15.07
C ILE A 281 -21.68 -5.07 -13.78
N PRO A 282 -22.09 -5.58 -12.59
CA PRO A 282 -21.53 -5.14 -11.32
C PRO A 282 -20.07 -5.63 -11.20
N LEU A 283 -19.11 -4.72 -11.37
CA LEU A 283 -17.70 -5.07 -11.53
C LEU A 283 -17.16 -5.89 -10.35
N ILE A 284 -17.37 -5.42 -9.11
CA ILE A 284 -16.86 -6.11 -7.91
C ILE A 284 -17.34 -7.56 -7.83
N ASN A 285 -18.62 -7.83 -8.10
CA ASN A 285 -19.15 -9.18 -8.04
C ASN A 285 -18.42 -10.11 -9.01
N TYR A 286 -18.11 -9.62 -10.21
CA TYR A 286 -17.38 -10.39 -11.22
C TYR A 286 -15.90 -10.55 -10.90
N LEU A 287 -15.25 -9.53 -10.34
CA LEU A 287 -13.86 -9.67 -9.85
C LEU A 287 -13.79 -10.69 -8.71
N LEU A 288 -14.78 -10.73 -7.82
CA LEU A 288 -14.85 -11.71 -6.74
C LEU A 288 -15.14 -13.14 -7.22
N LEU A 289 -15.59 -13.35 -8.47
CA LEU A 289 -15.65 -14.70 -9.05
C LEU A 289 -14.24 -15.28 -9.28
N LEU A 290 -13.23 -14.44 -9.53
CA LEU A 290 -11.83 -14.85 -9.63
C LEU A 290 -11.30 -15.38 -8.30
N LYS A 291 -11.78 -14.83 -7.18
CA LYS A 291 -11.39 -15.29 -5.85
C LYS A 291 -11.45 -16.81 -5.76
N SER A 292 -12.47 -17.45 -6.36
CA SER A 292 -12.58 -18.88 -6.71
C SER A 292 -12.10 -19.85 -5.60
N ASP A 293 -11.91 -21.13 -5.91
CA ASP A 293 -11.33 -22.12 -4.99
C ASP A 293 -9.89 -21.76 -4.58
N LEU A 294 -9.17 -21.03 -5.44
CA LEU A 294 -7.76 -20.67 -5.23
C LEU A 294 -7.55 -19.76 -4.01
N TYR A 295 -8.45 -18.79 -3.80
CA TYR A 295 -8.41 -17.83 -2.70
C TYR A 295 -9.68 -17.85 -1.83
N ALA A 296 -10.43 -18.96 -1.83
CA ALA A 296 -11.74 -19.07 -1.16
C ALA A 296 -11.74 -18.57 0.29
N LYS A 297 -10.64 -18.79 1.02
CA LYS A 297 -10.46 -18.41 2.44
C LYS A 297 -10.11 -16.93 2.66
N MET A 298 -9.70 -16.19 1.62
CA MET A 298 -9.35 -14.78 1.72
C MET A 298 -10.62 -13.93 1.88
N PRO A 299 -10.69 -12.99 2.83
CA PRO A 299 -11.76 -12.00 2.88
C PRO A 299 -11.92 -11.26 1.54
N ALA A 300 -13.15 -10.95 1.14
CA ALA A 300 -13.42 -10.31 -0.16
C ALA A 300 -12.68 -8.98 -0.31
N GLN A 301 -12.68 -8.15 0.75
CA GLN A 301 -11.98 -6.87 0.72
C GLN A 301 -10.45 -7.05 0.65
N GLU A 302 -9.89 -8.02 1.40
CA GLU A 302 -8.45 -8.33 1.30
C GLU A 302 -8.06 -8.74 -0.11
N PHE A 303 -8.90 -9.51 -0.81
CA PHE A 303 -8.64 -9.89 -2.20
C PHE A 303 -8.63 -8.67 -3.14
N LEU A 304 -9.61 -7.78 -3.01
CA LEU A 304 -9.70 -6.56 -3.81
C LEU A 304 -8.56 -5.56 -3.52
N ASP A 305 -8.03 -5.57 -2.30
CA ASP A 305 -6.93 -4.69 -1.90
C ASP A 305 -5.54 -5.27 -2.23
N ARG A 306 -5.39 -6.60 -2.31
CA ARG A 306 -4.13 -7.27 -2.68
C ARG A 306 -3.90 -7.33 -4.18
N GLU A 307 -4.94 -7.62 -4.95
CA GLU A 307 -4.86 -7.62 -6.42
C GLU A 307 -5.04 -6.18 -6.93
N SER A 308 -4.17 -5.75 -7.82
CA SER A 308 -4.21 -4.40 -8.39
C SER A 308 -4.14 -4.37 -9.90
N GLU A 309 -3.87 -5.51 -10.53
CA GLU A 309 -3.83 -5.69 -11.97
C GLU A 309 -4.90 -6.72 -12.38
N TRP A 310 -5.98 -6.24 -12.96
CA TRP A 310 -7.14 -7.02 -13.34
C TRP A 310 -7.17 -7.21 -14.85
N SER A 311 -7.54 -8.39 -15.32
CA SER A 311 -7.74 -8.71 -16.72
C SER A 311 -9.10 -9.39 -16.89
N MET A 312 -9.94 -8.90 -17.80
CA MET A 312 -11.24 -9.47 -18.13
C MET A 312 -11.39 -9.69 -19.63
N LEU A 313 -11.62 -10.92 -20.06
CA LEU A 313 -11.91 -11.29 -21.45
C LEU A 313 -13.40 -11.56 -21.64
N PHE A 314 -14.01 -10.85 -22.57
CA PHE A 314 -15.38 -11.05 -23.01
C PHE A 314 -15.42 -11.61 -24.44
N PHE A 315 -16.13 -12.73 -24.61
CA PHE A 315 -16.34 -13.33 -25.92
C PHE A 315 -17.59 -12.75 -26.60
N LEU A 316 -17.45 -12.23 -27.82
CA LEU A 316 -18.53 -11.66 -28.62
C LEU A 316 -19.09 -12.69 -29.61
N THR A 317 -20.38 -12.60 -29.92
CA THR A 317 -21.11 -13.39 -30.92
C THR A 317 -22.07 -12.50 -31.74
N GLY A 318 -22.50 -12.97 -32.92
CA GLY A 318 -23.31 -12.17 -33.87
C GLY A 318 -22.45 -11.18 -34.69
N GLY A 319 -23.07 -10.26 -35.43
CA GLY A 319 -22.34 -9.38 -36.37
C GLY A 319 -22.00 -10.05 -37.71
N ASP A 320 -22.64 -11.17 -38.02
CA ASP A 320 -22.85 -11.66 -39.38
C ASP A 320 -23.90 -10.80 -40.11
N ASN A 321 -23.95 -10.91 -41.44
CA ASN A 321 -24.73 -10.09 -42.39
C ASN A 321 -26.27 -10.15 -42.22
N GLU A 322 -26.79 -10.21 -40.99
CA GLU A 322 -28.20 -10.32 -40.62
C GLU A 322 -28.70 -9.11 -39.79
N GLY A 323 -28.00 -7.98 -39.84
CA GLY A 323 -28.48 -6.72 -39.22
C GLY A 323 -28.43 -6.68 -37.69
N ASN A 324 -27.87 -7.69 -37.03
CA ASN A 324 -27.66 -7.73 -35.58
C ASN A 324 -26.19 -7.43 -35.25
N GLY A 325 -25.92 -6.36 -34.49
CA GLY A 325 -24.56 -6.00 -34.08
C GLY A 325 -23.93 -7.02 -33.11
N ALA A 326 -22.60 -7.07 -33.03
CA ALA A 326 -21.86 -8.03 -32.19
C ALA A 326 -22.22 -7.91 -30.69
N THR A 327 -22.86 -8.93 -30.13
CA THR A 327 -23.34 -9.00 -28.74
C THR A 327 -22.40 -9.83 -27.85
N TRP A 328 -22.41 -9.61 -26.54
CA TRP A 328 -21.65 -10.44 -25.62
C TRP A 328 -22.30 -11.83 -25.47
N LEU A 329 -21.50 -12.89 -25.66
CA LEU A 329 -21.89 -14.25 -25.34
C LEU A 329 -21.80 -14.44 -23.81
N LYS A 330 -22.94 -14.28 -23.13
CA LYS A 330 -23.10 -14.36 -21.66
C LYS A 330 -22.79 -15.72 -21.01
N THR A 331 -22.01 -16.60 -21.63
CA THR A 331 -21.72 -17.94 -21.09
C THR A 331 -20.34 -18.05 -20.43
N HIS A 332 -19.35 -17.25 -20.85
CA HIS A 332 -17.97 -17.35 -20.36
C HIS A 332 -17.31 -15.97 -20.23
N ILE A 333 -16.63 -15.73 -19.11
CA ILE A 333 -15.65 -14.65 -18.92
C ILE A 333 -14.35 -15.29 -18.46
N VAL A 334 -13.21 -14.78 -18.89
CA VAL A 334 -11.92 -15.12 -18.27
C VAL A 334 -11.46 -13.95 -17.43
N VAL A 335 -11.20 -14.16 -16.15
CA VAL A 335 -10.63 -13.15 -15.24
C VAL A 335 -9.24 -13.61 -14.81
N ASN A 336 -8.19 -12.82 -15.03
CA ASN A 336 -6.78 -13.17 -14.77
C ASN A 336 -6.40 -14.60 -15.19
N ASP A 337 -6.75 -14.99 -16.42
CA ASP A 337 -6.54 -16.32 -17.02
C ASP A 337 -7.37 -17.48 -16.44
N TRP A 338 -8.32 -17.21 -15.52
CA TRP A 338 -9.27 -18.20 -15.00
C TRP A 338 -10.63 -18.12 -15.71
N ILE A 339 -11.08 -19.24 -16.27
CA ILE A 339 -12.39 -19.33 -16.94
C ILE A 339 -13.51 -19.37 -15.89
N VAL A 340 -14.38 -18.37 -15.92
CA VAL A 340 -15.60 -18.26 -15.12
C VAL A 340 -16.82 -18.57 -15.98
N ARG A 341 -17.58 -19.61 -15.63
CA ARG A 341 -18.85 -19.97 -16.29
C ARG A 341 -20.01 -19.27 -15.58
N LEU A 342 -20.78 -18.49 -16.32
CA LEU A 342 -21.87 -17.68 -15.73
C LEU A 342 -23.17 -18.48 -15.49
N ASN A 343 -23.30 -19.66 -16.10
CA ASN A 343 -24.51 -20.50 -15.98
C ASN A 343 -24.66 -21.21 -14.62
N ASP A 344 -23.61 -21.23 -13.77
CA ASP A 344 -23.65 -21.85 -12.44
C ASP A 344 -23.96 -20.85 -11.32
N ILE A 345 -24.38 -19.62 -11.67
CA ILE A 345 -24.64 -18.54 -10.73
C ILE A 345 -26.13 -18.22 -10.79
N ASP A 346 -26.86 -18.50 -9.70
CA ASP A 346 -28.22 -17.98 -9.50
C ASP A 346 -28.16 -16.45 -9.52
N MET A 347 -28.51 -15.86 -10.66
CA MET A 347 -28.74 -14.42 -10.75
C MET A 347 -30.05 -14.13 -10.01
N THR A 348 -29.95 -13.83 -8.71
CA THR A 348 -31.05 -13.23 -7.97
C THR A 348 -31.11 -11.75 -8.34
N GLU A 349 -32.26 -11.33 -8.85
CA GLU A 349 -32.58 -9.96 -9.29
C GLU A 349 -32.41 -8.91 -8.19
#